data_AF-A0A6P7NTX0-F1
#
_entry.id   AF-A0A6P7NTX0-F1
#
_cell.length_a   1.000
_cell.length_b   1.000
_cell.length_c   1.000
_cell.angle_alpha   90.00
_cell.angle_beta   90.00
_cell.angle_gamma   90.00
#
_symmetry.space_group_name_H-M   'P 1'
#
loop_
_entity.id
_entity.type
_entity.pdbx_description
1 polymer ?
#
loop_
_entity_poly.entity_id
_entity_poly.type
_entity_poly.pdbx_seq_one_letter_code
_entity_poly.pdbx_strand_id
1 'polypeptide(L)'
;MSRTPDARARDNQTRKIQENVTNVEKHFGEMCQLFAAYVRKTARLRDKADLLVREIGSYADTETPNLKMGMKQFADHLAKIQDYRQAEVERLEARVIEPLKIYGAVVKRKREDLKTTQSARDREAKQMAQLERTRQRNPSDRQVISQAESEAHRATMDATRTTKQLEESIDEFEKQKIRDIKKIFGEFLTVEMSFHAKALEVYTLAYQSIQSVDEEEDLEVFRSSLRPPEYQTRLDIVRANSRTSLDMTGSFLSTTGTLQQQRSGIRQTRREEEEEDDEEDEDHSEEDDDDYEENDRDNN
;
A
#
# COMPACT_ATOMS: atom_id res chain seq x y z
N MET A 1 -56.39 -8.88 0.16
CA MET A 1 -56.32 -7.43 -0.16
C MET A 1 -55.17 -7.21 -1.13
N SER A 2 -55.47 -6.97 -2.41
CA SER A 2 -54.43 -6.69 -3.41
C SER A 2 -53.84 -5.30 -3.14
N ARG A 3 -52.53 -5.20 -2.87
CA ARG A 3 -51.84 -3.90 -2.77
C ARG A 3 -52.06 -3.10 -4.05
N THR A 4 -52.34 -1.81 -3.93
CA THR A 4 -52.49 -0.90 -5.07
C THR A 4 -51.20 -0.92 -5.93
N PRO A 5 -51.29 -0.75 -7.26
CA PRO A 5 -50.13 -0.79 -8.16
C PRO A 5 -49.00 0.16 -7.73
N ASP A 6 -49.37 1.34 -7.22
CA ASP A 6 -48.45 2.37 -6.70
C ASP A 6 -47.67 1.89 -5.46
N ALA A 7 -48.31 1.20 -4.53
CA ALA A 7 -47.63 0.64 -3.35
C ALA A 7 -46.58 -0.40 -3.74
N ARG A 8 -46.88 -1.27 -4.72
CA ARG A 8 -45.91 -2.28 -5.21
C ARG A 8 -44.70 -1.65 -5.90
N ALA A 9 -44.91 -0.59 -6.70
CA ALA A 9 -43.83 0.11 -7.38
C ALA A 9 -42.84 0.72 -6.37
N ARG A 10 -43.36 1.39 -5.33
CA ARG A 10 -42.56 2.01 -4.29
C ARG A 10 -41.83 1.00 -3.40
N ASP A 11 -42.41 -0.19 -3.18
CA ASP A 11 -41.75 -1.29 -2.46
C ASP A 11 -40.57 -1.85 -3.26
N ASN A 12 -40.74 -2.04 -4.58
CA ASN A 12 -39.67 -2.48 -5.47
C ASN A 12 -38.52 -1.47 -5.52
N GLN A 13 -38.82 -0.17 -5.57
CA GLN A 13 -37.82 0.91 -5.52
C GLN A 13 -37.01 0.86 -4.23
N THR A 14 -37.67 0.71 -3.08
CA THR A 14 -37.01 0.65 -1.76
C THR A 14 -36.09 -0.56 -1.66
N ARG A 15 -36.55 -1.72 -2.15
CA ARG A 15 -35.72 -2.94 -2.20
C ARG A 15 -34.49 -2.73 -3.07
N LYS A 16 -34.63 -2.10 -4.24
CA LYS A 16 -33.51 -1.80 -5.12
C LYS A 16 -32.49 -0.85 -4.48
N ILE A 17 -32.96 0.17 -3.77
CA ILE A 17 -32.07 1.09 -3.02
C ILE A 17 -31.32 0.32 -1.93
N GLN A 18 -32.02 -0.53 -1.15
CA GLN A 18 -31.41 -1.35 -0.11
C GLN A 18 -30.32 -2.27 -0.66
N GLU A 19 -30.61 -2.95 -1.76
CA GLU A 19 -29.68 -3.86 -2.45
C GLU A 19 -28.45 -3.10 -2.95
N ASN A 20 -28.64 -1.96 -3.60
CA ASN A 20 -27.53 -1.11 -4.06
C ASN A 20 -26.62 -0.69 -2.90
N VAL A 21 -27.18 -0.22 -1.78
CA VAL A 21 -26.41 0.19 -0.61
C VAL A 21 -25.64 -0.99 -0.01
N THR A 22 -26.27 -2.18 0.07
CA THR A 22 -25.61 -3.40 0.54
C THR A 22 -24.47 -3.83 -0.39
N ASN A 23 -24.66 -3.78 -1.71
CA ASN A 23 -23.63 -4.12 -2.69
C ASN A 23 -22.43 -3.17 -2.60
N VAL A 24 -22.68 -1.87 -2.39
CA VAL A 24 -21.60 -0.90 -2.18
C VAL A 24 -20.83 -1.22 -0.90
N GLU A 25 -21.51 -1.48 0.21
CA GLU A 25 -20.83 -1.83 1.46
C GLU A 25 -19.93 -3.05 1.30
N LYS A 26 -20.48 -4.13 0.72
CA LYS A 26 -19.76 -5.38 0.51
C LYS A 26 -18.51 -5.14 -0.34
N HIS A 27 -18.69 -4.66 -1.57
CA HIS A 27 -17.58 -4.61 -2.51
C HIS A 27 -16.56 -3.51 -2.19
N PHE A 28 -16.99 -2.36 -1.65
CA PHE A 28 -16.02 -1.35 -1.23
C PHE A 28 -15.27 -1.78 0.03
N GLY A 29 -15.91 -2.52 0.94
CA GLY A 29 -15.25 -3.15 2.07
C GLY A 29 -14.20 -4.17 1.64
N GLU A 30 -14.58 -5.10 0.75
CA GLU A 30 -13.67 -6.10 0.17
C GLU A 30 -12.49 -5.45 -0.56
N MET A 31 -12.75 -4.47 -1.44
CA MET A 31 -11.70 -3.74 -2.12
C MET A 31 -10.79 -2.99 -1.14
N CYS A 32 -11.34 -2.36 -0.09
CA CYS A 32 -10.53 -1.68 0.92
C CYS A 32 -9.55 -2.63 1.61
N GLN A 33 -10.00 -3.84 1.95
CA GLN A 33 -9.17 -4.87 2.59
C GLN A 33 -8.10 -5.40 1.62
N LEU A 34 -8.48 -5.68 0.38
CA LEU A 34 -7.55 -6.15 -0.65
C LEU A 34 -6.47 -5.12 -0.96
N PHE A 35 -6.83 -3.85 -1.15
CA PHE A 35 -5.83 -2.78 -1.36
C PHE A 35 -4.95 -2.58 -0.13
N ALA A 36 -5.48 -2.69 1.09
CA ALA A 36 -4.67 -2.63 2.30
C ALA A 36 -3.69 -3.81 2.41
N ALA A 37 -4.10 -5.02 2.04
CA ALA A 37 -3.20 -6.17 1.96
C ALA A 37 -2.14 -6.00 0.87
N TYR A 38 -2.53 -5.51 -0.30
CA TYR A 38 -1.63 -5.18 -1.41
C TYR A 38 -0.52 -4.21 -0.96
N VAL A 39 -0.90 -3.08 -0.36
CA VAL A 39 0.05 -2.07 0.12
C VAL A 39 0.99 -2.62 1.20
N ARG A 40 0.48 -3.43 2.15
CA ARG A 40 1.32 -4.10 3.15
C ARG A 40 2.34 -5.04 2.51
N LYS A 41 1.95 -5.81 1.49
CA LYS A 41 2.87 -6.67 0.73
C LYS A 41 3.93 -5.83 -0.01
N THR A 42 3.56 -4.69 -0.59
CA THR A 42 4.51 -3.76 -1.22
C THR A 42 5.51 -3.18 -0.21
N ALA A 43 5.06 -2.82 1.00
CA ALA A 43 5.94 -2.37 2.07
C ALA A 43 6.91 -3.48 2.53
N ARG A 44 6.43 -4.72 2.70
CA ARG A 44 7.30 -5.87 3.04
C ARG A 44 8.36 -6.15 1.96
N LEU A 45 8.01 -5.97 0.69
CA LEU A 45 8.98 -6.08 -0.42
C LEU A 45 10.07 -5.01 -0.31
N ARG A 46 9.72 -3.78 0.09
CA ARG A 46 10.70 -2.72 0.38
C ARG A 46 11.66 -3.16 1.48
N ASP A 47 11.14 -3.67 2.59
CA ASP A 47 11.94 -4.10 3.74
C ASP A 47 12.95 -5.21 3.37
N LYS A 48 12.52 -6.21 2.60
CA LYS A 48 13.43 -7.25 2.10
C LYS A 48 14.46 -6.70 1.10
N ALA A 49 14.10 -5.71 0.29
CA ALA A 49 15.06 -5.05 -0.59
C ALA A 49 16.10 -4.21 0.19
N ASP A 50 15.73 -3.58 1.30
CA ASP A 50 16.66 -2.87 2.17
C ASP A 50 17.67 -3.82 2.84
N LEU A 51 17.26 -5.05 3.17
CA LEU A 51 18.17 -6.12 3.59
C LEU A 51 19.18 -6.48 2.49
N LEU A 52 18.71 -6.64 1.24
CA LEU A 52 19.59 -6.91 0.10
C LEU A 52 20.61 -5.79 -0.13
N VAL A 53 20.18 -4.53 -0.07
CA VAL A 53 21.07 -3.37 -0.19
C VAL A 53 22.19 -3.43 0.85
N ARG A 54 21.86 -3.75 2.11
CA ARG A 54 22.84 -3.87 3.20
C ARG A 54 23.83 -5.00 2.96
N GLU A 55 23.36 -6.17 2.53
CA GLU A 55 24.22 -7.32 2.29
C GLU A 55 25.15 -7.11 1.08
N ILE A 56 24.61 -6.60 -0.04
CA ILE A 56 25.41 -6.23 -1.23
C ILE A 56 26.48 -5.21 -0.83
N GLY A 57 26.10 -4.20 -0.05
CA GLY A 57 27.03 -3.21 0.48
C GLY A 57 28.13 -3.86 1.32
N SER A 58 27.78 -4.80 2.20
CA SER A 58 28.74 -5.47 3.09
C SER A 58 29.72 -6.34 2.31
N TYR A 59 29.23 -7.12 1.34
CA TYR A 59 30.09 -7.94 0.49
C TYR A 59 30.97 -7.09 -0.43
N ALA A 60 30.45 -5.98 -0.97
CA ALA A 60 31.25 -5.05 -1.76
C ALA A 60 32.49 -4.54 -1.00
N ASP A 61 32.43 -4.41 0.34
CA ASP A 61 33.59 -3.98 1.13
C ASP A 61 34.74 -5.00 1.17
N THR A 62 34.49 -6.26 0.82
CA THR A 62 35.50 -7.33 0.76
C THR A 62 36.12 -7.52 -0.62
N GLU A 63 35.55 -6.89 -1.64
CA GLU A 63 35.96 -7.05 -3.03
C GLU A 63 37.06 -6.06 -3.46
N THR A 64 37.63 -6.31 -4.63
CA THR A 64 38.64 -5.45 -5.26
C THR A 64 38.08 -4.05 -5.55
N PRO A 65 38.93 -3.00 -5.63
CA PRO A 65 38.46 -1.61 -5.63
C PRO A 65 37.42 -1.25 -6.70
N ASN A 66 37.54 -1.78 -7.92
CA ASN A 66 36.60 -1.46 -9.00
C ASN A 66 35.28 -2.22 -8.84
N LEU A 67 35.34 -3.53 -8.58
CA LEU A 67 34.16 -4.32 -8.27
C LEU A 67 33.40 -3.78 -7.05
N LYS A 68 34.13 -3.42 -5.99
CA LYS A 68 33.59 -2.74 -4.82
C LYS A 68 32.83 -1.47 -5.21
N MET A 69 33.44 -0.61 -6.02
CA MET A 69 32.81 0.63 -6.46
C MET A 69 31.52 0.37 -7.25
N GLY A 70 31.55 -0.54 -8.23
CA GLY A 70 30.37 -0.90 -9.02
C GLY A 70 29.24 -1.51 -8.20
N MET A 71 29.56 -2.41 -7.26
CA MET A 71 28.59 -3.01 -6.35
C MET A 71 27.98 -1.98 -5.38
N LYS A 72 28.78 -1.05 -4.83
CA LYS A 72 28.26 0.02 -3.96
C LYS A 72 27.32 0.95 -4.75
N GLN A 73 27.69 1.35 -5.96
CA GLN A 73 26.81 2.14 -6.83
C GLN A 73 25.53 1.40 -7.19
N PHE A 74 25.60 0.10 -7.48
CA PHE A 74 24.41 -0.73 -7.70
C PHE A 74 23.49 -0.73 -6.46
N ALA A 75 24.06 -0.94 -5.26
CA ALA A 75 23.31 -0.93 -4.00
C ALA A 75 22.65 0.43 -3.73
N ASP A 76 23.35 1.54 -3.98
CA ASP A 76 22.80 2.90 -3.82
C ASP A 76 21.60 3.15 -4.75
N HIS A 77 21.67 2.68 -6.00
CA HIS A 77 20.53 2.76 -6.93
C HIS A 77 19.36 1.89 -6.44
N LEU A 78 19.64 0.69 -5.94
CA LEU A 78 18.60 -0.21 -5.42
C LEU A 78 17.91 0.37 -4.17
N ALA A 79 18.67 1.04 -3.29
CA ALA A 79 18.14 1.78 -2.14
C ALA A 79 17.20 2.91 -2.59
N LYS A 80 17.61 3.68 -3.61
CA LYS A 80 16.78 4.76 -4.17
C LYS A 80 15.44 4.25 -4.73
N ILE A 81 15.40 3.03 -5.26
CA ILE A 81 14.13 2.41 -5.69
C ILE A 81 13.21 2.16 -4.49
N GLN A 82 13.77 1.85 -3.32
CA GLN A 82 13.01 1.65 -2.09
C GLN A 82 12.42 2.95 -1.55
N ASP A 83 13.12 4.07 -1.70
CA ASP A 83 12.54 5.40 -1.40
C ASP A 83 11.31 5.70 -2.28
N TYR A 84 11.38 5.36 -3.58
CA TYR A 84 10.22 5.51 -4.46
C TYR A 84 9.08 4.54 -4.11
N ARG A 85 9.41 3.32 -3.69
CA ARG A 85 8.42 2.33 -3.22
C ARG A 85 7.76 2.78 -1.92
N GLN A 86 8.50 3.42 -1.01
CA GLN A 86 7.92 4.04 0.19
C GLN A 86 6.90 5.13 -0.20
N ALA A 87 7.25 6.00 -1.14
CA ALA A 87 6.34 7.02 -1.62
C ALA A 87 5.10 6.44 -2.35
N GLU A 88 5.25 5.31 -3.03
CA GLU A 88 4.14 4.55 -3.61
C GLU A 88 3.19 4.03 -2.51
N VAL A 89 3.72 3.36 -1.49
CA VAL A 89 2.96 2.87 -0.33
C VAL A 89 2.13 3.98 0.30
N GLU A 90 2.74 5.11 0.67
CA GLU A 90 2.06 6.24 1.29
C GLU A 90 0.95 6.83 0.40
N ARG A 91 1.19 6.89 -0.91
CA ARG A 91 0.19 7.42 -1.86
C ARG A 91 -0.97 6.46 -2.06
N LEU A 92 -0.72 5.16 -2.12
CA LEU A 92 -1.78 4.15 -2.21
C LEU A 92 -2.67 4.17 -0.95
N GLU A 93 -2.08 4.30 0.25
CA GLU A 93 -2.84 4.48 1.49
C GLU A 93 -3.74 5.72 1.42
N ALA A 94 -3.16 6.88 1.10
CA ALA A 94 -3.87 8.15 1.15
C ALA A 94 -4.92 8.31 0.03
N ARG A 95 -4.66 7.78 -1.17
CA ARG A 95 -5.47 8.08 -2.37
C ARG A 95 -6.38 6.95 -2.81
N VAL A 96 -6.16 5.73 -2.31
CA VAL A 96 -6.96 4.55 -2.68
C VAL A 96 -7.67 4.00 -1.44
N ILE A 97 -6.92 3.66 -0.38
CA ILE A 97 -7.47 2.98 0.79
C ILE A 97 -8.35 3.93 1.61
N GLU A 98 -7.86 5.12 1.98
CA GLU A 98 -8.62 6.04 2.83
C GLU A 98 -9.96 6.47 2.20
N PRO A 99 -10.06 6.79 0.89
CA PRO A 99 -11.34 7.02 0.24
C PRO A 99 -12.31 5.83 0.31
N LEU A 100 -11.83 4.59 0.10
CA LEU A 100 -12.67 3.40 0.23
C LEU A 100 -13.16 3.20 1.67
N LYS A 101 -12.30 3.44 2.66
CA LYS A 101 -12.63 3.32 4.09
C LYS A 101 -13.75 4.28 4.52
N ILE A 102 -13.75 5.52 3.98
CA ILE A 102 -14.78 6.52 4.28
C ILE A 102 -16.20 6.04 3.89
N TYR A 103 -16.32 5.17 2.88
CA TYR A 103 -17.62 4.65 2.44
C TYR A 103 -18.36 3.87 3.53
N GLY A 104 -17.67 3.29 4.51
CA GLY A 104 -18.33 2.64 5.66
C GLY A 104 -19.28 3.59 6.41
N ALA A 105 -18.86 4.83 6.64
CA ALA A 105 -19.71 5.84 7.27
C ALA A 105 -20.82 6.34 6.33
N VAL A 106 -20.53 6.45 5.03
CA VAL A 106 -21.50 6.89 4.01
C VAL A 106 -22.66 5.90 3.89
N VAL A 107 -22.35 4.61 3.73
CA VAL A 107 -23.35 3.53 3.63
C VAL A 107 -24.20 3.46 4.90
N LYS A 108 -23.58 3.57 6.08
CA LYS A 108 -24.30 3.58 7.36
C LYS A 108 -25.37 4.69 7.40
N ARG A 109 -25.02 5.91 7.01
CA ARG A 109 -25.99 7.03 6.95
C ARG A 109 -27.11 6.75 5.96
N LYS A 110 -26.81 6.21 4.77
CA LYS A 110 -27.85 5.89 3.78
C LYS A 110 -28.82 4.82 4.26
N ARG A 111 -28.37 3.86 5.08
CA ARG A 111 -29.28 2.91 5.75
C ARG A 111 -30.18 3.57 6.78
N GLU A 112 -29.67 4.53 7.53
CA GLU A 112 -30.45 5.28 8.51
C GLU A 112 -31.55 6.11 7.83
N ASP A 113 -31.24 6.77 6.71
CA ASP A 113 -32.19 7.49 5.87
C ASP A 113 -33.30 6.56 5.34
N LEU A 114 -32.89 5.39 4.83
CA LEU A 114 -33.80 4.37 4.30
C LEU A 114 -34.74 3.81 5.38
N LYS A 115 -34.20 3.50 6.57
CA LYS A 115 -34.98 3.03 7.73
C LYS A 115 -35.98 4.07 8.19
N THR A 116 -35.59 5.35 8.21
CA THR A 116 -36.47 6.47 8.58
C THR A 116 -37.62 6.58 7.60
N THR A 117 -37.33 6.52 6.29
CA THR A 117 -38.34 6.57 5.23
C THR A 117 -39.30 5.37 5.29
N GLN A 118 -38.78 4.16 5.51
CA GLN A 118 -39.62 2.97 5.66
C GLN A 118 -40.55 3.09 6.87
N SER A 119 -40.05 3.60 8.00
CA SER A 119 -40.86 3.80 9.22
C SER A 119 -42.00 4.80 9.01
N ALA A 120 -41.77 5.89 8.27
CA ALA A 120 -42.80 6.86 7.91
C ALA A 120 -43.88 6.24 7.01
N ARG A 121 -43.47 5.42 6.03
CA ARG A 121 -44.38 4.70 5.13
C ARG A 121 -45.19 3.62 5.83
N ASP A 122 -44.59 2.88 6.76
CA ASP A 122 -45.31 1.90 7.58
C ASP A 122 -46.36 2.59 8.47
N ARG A 123 -46.05 3.78 8.99
CA ARG A 123 -46.99 4.60 9.76
C ARG A 123 -48.14 5.09 8.90
N GLU A 124 -47.86 5.58 7.69
CA GLU A 124 -48.89 5.95 6.70
C GLU A 124 -49.83 4.78 6.42
N ALA A 125 -49.29 3.60 6.08
CA ALA A 125 -50.08 2.42 5.78
C ALA A 125 -51.00 2.00 6.94
N LYS A 126 -50.49 2.07 8.18
CA LYS A 126 -51.28 1.79 9.40
C LYS A 126 -52.42 2.80 9.59
N GLN A 127 -52.14 4.09 9.41
CA GLN A 127 -53.14 5.15 9.58
C GLN A 127 -54.23 5.10 8.49
N MET A 128 -53.85 4.79 7.25
CA MET A 128 -54.81 4.58 6.15
C MET A 128 -55.72 3.36 6.41
N ALA A 129 -55.14 2.25 6.87
CA ALA A 129 -55.93 1.06 7.23
C ALA A 129 -56.86 1.31 8.44
N GLN A 130 -56.42 2.10 9.41
CA GLN A 130 -57.22 2.49 10.57
C GLN A 130 -58.39 3.40 10.15
N LEU A 131 -58.16 4.35 9.26
CA LEU A 131 -59.21 5.20 8.69
C LEU A 131 -60.27 4.38 7.96
N GLU A 132 -59.88 3.43 7.09
CA GLU A 132 -60.82 2.56 6.39
C GLU A 132 -61.66 1.71 7.35
N ARG A 133 -61.03 1.12 8.38
CA ARG A 133 -61.75 0.36 9.41
C ARG A 133 -62.74 1.21 10.19
N THR A 134 -62.36 2.44 10.53
CA THR A 134 -63.22 3.37 11.27
C THR A 134 -64.45 3.74 10.44
N ARG A 135 -64.24 4.05 9.15
CA ARG A 135 -65.32 4.33 8.18
C ARG A 135 -66.29 3.15 8.02
N GLN A 136 -65.79 1.92 8.00
CA GLN A 136 -66.62 0.72 7.86
C GLN A 136 -67.39 0.36 9.13
N ARG A 137 -66.76 0.53 10.31
CA ARG A 137 -67.32 0.08 11.58
C ARG A 137 -68.43 1.01 12.10
N ASN A 138 -68.27 2.32 11.92
CA ASN A 138 -69.27 3.27 12.43
C ASN A 138 -69.39 4.51 11.51
N PRO A 139 -70.07 4.39 10.35
CA PRO A 139 -70.15 5.45 9.33
C PRO A 139 -70.76 6.77 9.82
N SER A 140 -71.59 6.70 10.87
CA SER A 140 -72.30 7.86 11.43
C SER A 140 -71.43 8.69 12.37
N ASP A 141 -70.31 8.14 12.86
CA ASP A 141 -69.41 8.82 13.80
C ASP A 141 -68.44 9.75 13.05
N ARG A 142 -69.00 10.87 12.56
CA ARG A 142 -68.25 11.85 11.77
C ARG A 142 -67.07 12.45 12.52
N GLN A 143 -67.16 12.59 13.85
CA GLN A 143 -66.09 13.18 14.65
C GLN A 143 -64.86 12.28 14.67
N VAL A 144 -65.03 10.99 14.96
CA VAL A 144 -63.93 10.02 15.00
C VAL A 144 -63.34 9.80 13.59
N ILE A 145 -64.19 9.76 12.55
CA ILE A 145 -63.73 9.68 11.16
C ILE A 145 -62.87 10.91 10.80
N SER A 146 -63.33 12.11 11.12
CA SER A 146 -62.59 13.35 10.82
C SER A 146 -61.23 13.40 11.53
N GLN A 147 -61.14 12.90 12.77
CA GLN A 147 -59.87 12.79 13.48
C GLN A 147 -58.92 11.80 12.79
N ALA A 148 -59.40 10.60 12.46
CA ALA A 148 -58.61 9.59 11.75
C ALA A 148 -58.16 10.08 10.36
N GLU A 149 -58.98 10.88 9.67
CA GLU A 149 -58.62 11.53 8.40
C GLU A 149 -57.46 12.51 8.58
N SER A 150 -57.50 13.34 9.63
CA SER A 150 -56.41 14.28 9.93
C SER A 150 -55.10 13.56 10.26
N GLU A 151 -55.16 12.47 11.03
CA GLU A 151 -53.98 11.66 11.37
C GLU A 151 -53.39 10.94 10.15
N ALA A 152 -54.25 10.34 9.32
CA ALA A 152 -53.83 9.71 8.06
C ALA A 152 -53.23 10.72 7.09
N HIS A 153 -53.86 11.90 6.93
CA HIS A 153 -53.35 12.95 6.07
C HIS A 153 -51.96 13.43 6.52
N ARG A 154 -51.76 13.62 7.82
CA ARG A 154 -50.46 14.00 8.39
C ARG A 154 -49.39 12.94 8.14
N ALA A 155 -49.73 11.65 8.29
CA ALA A 155 -48.82 10.54 8.03
C ALA A 155 -48.45 10.45 6.54
N THR A 156 -49.40 10.66 5.63
CA THR A 156 -49.14 10.72 4.18
C THR A 156 -48.23 11.89 3.80
N MET A 157 -48.44 13.08 4.38
CA MET A 157 -47.56 14.22 4.14
C MET A 157 -46.12 13.94 4.59
N ASP A 158 -45.96 13.33 5.76
CA ASP A 158 -44.64 12.96 6.29
C ASP A 158 -43.95 11.90 5.41
N ALA A 159 -44.65 10.81 5.08
CA ALA A 159 -44.13 9.74 4.22
C ALA A 159 -43.74 10.27 2.81
N THR A 160 -44.54 11.17 2.24
CA THR A 160 -44.25 11.80 0.94
C THR A 160 -42.98 12.64 1.02
N ARG A 161 -42.85 13.44 2.09
CA ARG A 161 -41.68 14.30 2.32
C ARG A 161 -40.40 13.47 2.48
N THR A 162 -40.41 12.46 3.35
CA THR A 162 -39.22 11.63 3.59
C THR A 162 -38.84 10.80 2.37
N THR A 163 -39.82 10.33 1.59
CA THR A 163 -39.57 9.61 0.33
C THR A 163 -38.83 10.49 -0.67
N LYS A 164 -39.29 11.73 -0.88
CA LYS A 164 -38.62 12.67 -1.78
C LYS A 164 -37.19 12.99 -1.33
N GLN A 165 -36.98 13.22 -0.04
CA GLN A 165 -35.65 13.45 0.53
C GLN A 165 -34.71 12.25 0.33
N LEU A 166 -35.23 11.03 0.48
CA LEU A 166 -34.47 9.82 0.20
C LEU A 166 -34.09 9.72 -1.27
N GLU A 167 -35.01 10.01 -2.19
CA GLU A 167 -34.74 9.98 -3.63
C GLU A 167 -33.61 10.93 -4.04
N GLU A 168 -33.68 12.19 -3.58
CA GLU A 168 -32.63 13.19 -3.81
C GLU A 168 -31.28 12.74 -3.19
N SER A 169 -31.33 12.24 -1.95
CA SER A 169 -30.16 11.72 -1.23
C SER A 169 -29.52 10.52 -1.94
N ILE A 170 -30.31 9.63 -2.55
CA ILE A 170 -29.81 8.46 -3.29
C ILE A 170 -29.27 8.86 -4.68
N ASP A 171 -29.89 9.81 -5.37
CA ASP A 171 -29.37 10.33 -6.65
C ASP A 171 -27.98 10.95 -6.46
N GLU A 172 -27.82 11.78 -5.43
CA GLU A 172 -26.52 12.36 -5.07
C GLU A 172 -25.49 11.29 -4.70
N PHE A 173 -25.91 10.27 -3.95
CA PHE A 173 -25.05 9.16 -3.57
C PHE A 173 -24.54 8.37 -4.80
N GLU A 174 -25.43 8.01 -5.72
CA GLU A 174 -25.08 7.28 -6.94
C GLU A 174 -24.13 8.10 -7.83
N LYS A 175 -24.41 9.39 -7.98
CA LYS A 175 -23.56 10.32 -8.71
C LYS A 175 -22.17 10.45 -8.09
N GLN A 176 -22.10 10.57 -6.77
CA GLN A 176 -20.84 10.66 -6.03
C GLN A 176 -20.05 9.36 -6.14
N LYS A 177 -20.70 8.21 -5.97
CA LYS A 177 -20.11 6.87 -6.13
C LYS A 177 -19.41 6.72 -7.48
N ILE A 178 -20.08 7.09 -8.58
CA ILE A 178 -19.48 7.00 -9.92
C ILE A 178 -18.20 7.85 -10.02
N ARG A 179 -18.23 9.07 -9.47
CA ARG A 179 -17.05 9.97 -9.49
C ARG A 179 -15.91 9.41 -8.66
N ASP A 180 -16.22 8.87 -7.49
CA ASP A 180 -15.20 8.34 -6.59
C ASP A 180 -14.58 7.06 -7.14
N ILE A 181 -15.36 6.15 -7.75
CA ILE A 181 -14.81 4.97 -8.43
C ILE A 181 -13.79 5.40 -9.49
N LYS A 182 -14.16 6.35 -10.36
CA LYS A 182 -13.26 6.86 -11.39
C LYS A 182 -11.99 7.47 -10.79
N LYS A 183 -12.13 8.20 -9.69
CA LYS A 183 -11.01 8.86 -9.01
C LYS A 183 -10.11 7.83 -8.35
N ILE A 184 -10.64 6.93 -7.53
CA ILE A 184 -9.89 5.90 -6.78
C ILE A 184 -9.08 5.04 -7.74
N PHE A 185 -9.72 4.49 -8.78
CA PHE A 185 -9.02 3.64 -9.74
C PHE A 185 -8.05 4.43 -10.62
N GLY A 186 -8.40 5.68 -10.98
CA GLY A 186 -7.47 6.55 -11.70
C GLY A 186 -6.22 6.91 -10.90
N GLU A 187 -6.38 7.18 -9.59
CA GLU A 187 -5.27 7.46 -8.69
C GLU A 187 -4.40 6.21 -8.48
N PHE A 188 -5.00 5.03 -8.29
CA PHE A 188 -4.27 3.76 -8.23
C PHE A 188 -3.34 3.60 -9.44
N LEU A 189 -3.90 3.67 -10.66
CA LEU A 189 -3.13 3.53 -11.89
C LEU A 189 -2.04 4.60 -12.01
N THR A 190 -2.34 5.84 -11.64
CA THR A 190 -1.37 6.95 -11.75
C THR A 190 -0.20 6.77 -10.78
N VAL A 191 -0.46 6.26 -9.57
CA VAL A 191 0.57 5.98 -8.56
C VAL A 191 1.50 4.86 -9.05
N GLU A 192 0.93 3.72 -9.47
CA GLU A 192 1.67 2.58 -10.03
C GLU A 192 2.52 2.98 -11.24
N MET A 193 1.93 3.70 -12.21
CA MET A 193 2.65 4.19 -13.39
C MET A 193 3.82 5.10 -13.01
N SER A 194 3.64 5.96 -12.01
CA SER A 194 4.69 6.87 -11.54
C SER A 194 5.85 6.12 -10.90
N PHE A 195 5.54 5.12 -10.07
CA PHE A 195 6.55 4.25 -9.46
C PHE A 195 7.30 3.47 -10.52
N HIS A 196 6.59 2.74 -11.40
CA HIS A 196 7.22 1.93 -12.43
C HIS A 196 8.10 2.72 -13.39
N ALA A 197 7.69 3.93 -13.78
CA ALA A 197 8.51 4.80 -14.61
C ALA A 197 9.84 5.17 -13.92
N LYS A 198 9.79 5.50 -12.62
CA LYS A 198 10.99 5.83 -11.83
C LYS A 198 11.84 4.60 -11.56
N ALA A 199 11.21 3.46 -11.26
CA ALA A 199 11.90 2.20 -11.08
C ALA A 199 12.66 1.81 -12.34
N LEU A 200 12.05 1.88 -13.52
CA LEU A 200 12.71 1.58 -14.79
C LEU A 200 13.94 2.47 -15.03
N GLU A 201 13.80 3.77 -14.80
CA GLU A 201 14.90 4.74 -14.92
C GLU A 201 16.07 4.36 -14.01
N VAL A 202 15.80 4.06 -12.74
CA VAL A 202 16.83 3.77 -11.74
C VAL A 202 17.42 2.37 -11.91
N TYR A 203 16.62 1.35 -12.24
CA TYR A 203 17.12 0.02 -12.57
C TYR A 203 18.04 0.04 -13.78
N THR A 204 17.79 0.90 -14.76
CA THR A 204 18.70 1.10 -15.90
C THR A 204 20.06 1.61 -15.43
N LEU A 205 20.10 2.56 -14.48
CA LEU A 205 21.34 3.07 -13.90
C LEU A 205 22.07 2.01 -13.05
N ALA A 206 21.30 1.23 -12.28
CA ALA A 206 21.84 0.11 -11.50
C ALA A 206 22.52 -0.91 -12.43
N TYR A 207 21.84 -1.29 -13.51
CA TYR A 207 22.39 -2.19 -14.53
C TYR A 207 23.68 -1.63 -15.15
N GLN A 208 23.69 -0.34 -15.52
CA GLN A 208 24.90 0.28 -16.05
C GLN A 208 26.06 0.25 -15.05
N SER A 209 25.80 0.49 -13.76
CA SER A 209 26.83 0.53 -12.71
C SER A 209 27.58 -0.80 -12.58
N ILE A 210 26.86 -1.93 -12.63
CA ILE A 210 27.49 -3.25 -12.55
C ILE A 210 28.17 -3.64 -13.87
N GLN A 211 27.59 -3.28 -15.01
CA GLN A 211 28.17 -3.60 -16.33
C GLN A 211 29.40 -2.76 -16.67
N SER A 212 29.61 -1.62 -16.00
CA SER A 212 30.78 -0.77 -16.20
C SER A 212 32.00 -1.20 -15.38
N VAL A 213 31.92 -2.28 -14.60
CA VAL A 213 33.07 -2.80 -13.84
C VAL A 213 34.13 -3.33 -14.82
N ASP A 214 35.38 -2.88 -14.66
CA ASP A 214 36.50 -3.36 -15.46
C ASP A 214 37.09 -4.64 -14.84
N GLU A 215 36.72 -5.77 -15.44
CA GLU A 215 37.15 -7.10 -15.00
C GLU A 215 38.68 -7.28 -15.07
N GLU A 216 39.36 -6.72 -16.07
CA GLU A 216 40.80 -6.96 -16.24
C GLU A 216 41.61 -6.19 -15.20
N GLU A 217 41.21 -4.95 -14.88
CA GLU A 217 41.85 -4.18 -13.81
C GLU A 217 41.68 -4.87 -12.44
N ASP A 218 40.48 -5.39 -12.15
CA ASP A 218 40.24 -6.16 -10.92
C ASP A 218 41.07 -7.46 -10.89
N LEU A 219 41.17 -8.18 -12.02
CA LEU A 219 42.01 -9.37 -12.14
C LEU A 219 43.51 -9.05 -12.00
N GLU A 220 43.99 -7.91 -12.46
CA GLU A 220 45.37 -7.46 -12.25
C GLU A 220 45.64 -7.21 -10.76
N VAL A 221 44.72 -6.55 -10.04
CA VAL A 221 44.81 -6.36 -8.59
C VAL A 221 44.87 -7.72 -7.89
N PHE A 222 43.99 -8.66 -8.25
CA PHE A 222 44.00 -10.00 -7.71
C PHE A 222 45.32 -10.75 -7.99
N ARG A 223 45.78 -10.76 -9.24
CA ARG A 223 47.05 -11.41 -9.64
C ARG A 223 48.26 -10.80 -8.92
N SER A 224 48.25 -9.49 -8.68
CA SER A 224 49.31 -8.81 -7.92
C SER A 224 49.36 -9.27 -6.47
N SER A 225 48.20 -9.54 -5.85
CA SER A 225 48.11 -10.05 -4.47
C SER A 225 48.58 -11.51 -4.34
N LEU A 226 48.46 -12.30 -5.40
CA LEU A 226 48.94 -13.69 -5.44
C LEU A 226 50.46 -13.80 -5.58
N ARG A 227 51.12 -12.74 -6.07
CA ARG A 227 52.58 -12.71 -6.14
C ARG A 227 53.12 -12.40 -4.75
N PRO A 228 53.96 -13.27 -4.15
CA PRO A 228 54.67 -12.92 -2.94
C PRO A 228 55.43 -11.61 -3.20
N PRO A 229 55.50 -10.67 -2.25
CA PRO A 229 56.43 -9.56 -2.38
C PRO A 229 57.78 -10.19 -2.66
N GLU A 230 58.34 -9.92 -3.84
CA GLU A 230 59.65 -10.43 -4.22
C GLU A 230 60.55 -10.12 -3.03
N TYR A 231 61.02 -11.17 -2.36
CA TYR A 231 62.04 -11.03 -1.33
C TYR A 231 63.07 -10.11 -1.96
N GLN A 232 63.25 -8.89 -1.42
CA GLN A 232 64.40 -8.08 -1.75
C GLN A 232 65.58 -9.02 -1.64
N THR A 233 66.09 -9.46 -2.78
CA THR A 233 67.07 -10.54 -2.80
C THR A 233 68.20 -9.99 -1.96
N ARG A 234 68.68 -10.73 -0.96
CA ARG A 234 69.76 -10.26 -0.07
C ARG A 234 70.97 -9.70 -0.85
N LEU A 235 71.10 -10.06 -2.12
CA LEU A 235 72.04 -9.50 -3.09
C LEU A 235 71.87 -7.99 -3.37
N ASP A 236 70.65 -7.44 -3.40
CA ASP A 236 70.43 -6.00 -3.62
C ASP A 236 70.71 -5.17 -2.37
N ILE A 237 70.46 -5.72 -1.17
CA ILE A 237 70.86 -5.11 0.11
C ILE A 237 72.39 -5.07 0.21
N VAL A 238 73.08 -6.15 -0.19
CA VAL A 238 74.55 -6.17 -0.21
C VAL A 238 75.09 -5.23 -1.29
N ARG A 239 74.47 -5.14 -2.47
CA ARG A 239 74.88 -4.22 -3.55
C ARG A 239 74.72 -2.75 -3.16
N ALA A 240 73.68 -2.39 -2.40
CA ALA A 240 73.52 -1.05 -1.84
C ALA A 240 74.61 -0.74 -0.79
N ASN A 241 74.95 -1.70 0.08
CA ASN A 241 76.03 -1.57 1.07
C ASN A 241 77.45 -1.56 0.47
N SER A 242 77.64 -2.17 -0.71
CA SER A 242 78.91 -2.09 -1.44
C SER A 242 79.14 -0.74 -2.10
N ARG A 243 78.09 0.04 -2.35
CA ARG A 243 78.20 1.40 -2.93
C ARG A 243 78.35 2.49 -1.87
N THR A 244 77.96 2.22 -0.62
CA THR A 244 78.13 3.16 0.50
C THR A 244 79.50 3.07 1.17
N SER A 245 80.37 2.15 0.76
CA SER A 245 81.70 1.95 1.35
C SER A 245 82.84 2.76 0.69
N LEU A 246 82.56 3.64 -0.28
CA LEU A 246 83.60 4.44 -0.96
C LEU A 246 83.52 5.96 -0.77
N ASP A 247 82.52 6.49 -0.06
CA ASP A 247 82.45 7.94 0.21
C ASP A 247 82.55 8.23 1.71
N MET A 248 83.76 8.07 2.25
CA MET A 248 84.15 8.57 3.57
C MET A 248 85.36 9.50 3.42
N THR A 249 85.13 10.73 2.93
CA THR A 249 85.98 11.89 3.26
C THR A 249 85.16 13.19 3.24
N GLY A 250 85.20 13.94 4.34
CA GLY A 250 84.82 15.37 4.43
C GLY A 250 83.45 15.64 5.07
N SER A 251 83.33 15.75 6.40
CA SER A 251 83.50 17.01 7.18
C SER A 251 82.25 17.92 7.13
N PHE A 252 81.35 17.87 8.12
CA PHE A 252 81.28 18.67 9.37
C PHE A 252 80.36 19.92 9.28
N LEU A 253 79.61 20.15 10.38
CA LEU A 253 78.86 21.37 10.79
C LEU A 253 77.46 21.55 10.13
N SER A 254 76.31 21.79 10.79
CA SER A 254 75.99 22.18 12.17
C SER A 254 74.47 22.08 12.48
N THR A 255 74.15 21.91 13.78
CA THR A 255 73.05 22.50 14.60
C THR A 255 71.55 22.19 14.38
N THR A 256 71.02 21.39 15.33
CA THR A 256 69.85 21.58 16.25
C THR A 256 68.64 22.45 15.90
N GLY A 257 67.44 21.85 16.10
CA GLY A 257 66.16 22.52 16.38
C GLY A 257 65.05 21.52 16.75
N THR A 258 64.53 21.61 17.97
CA THR A 258 63.58 20.73 18.69
C THR A 258 62.08 21.06 18.52
N LEU A 259 61.21 20.12 18.99
CA LEU A 259 59.76 20.21 19.33
C LEU A 259 58.78 20.04 18.15
N GLN A 260 57.60 19.39 18.23
CA GLN A 260 56.66 19.09 19.32
C GLN A 260 55.57 18.08 18.83
N GLN A 261 54.99 17.28 19.75
CA GLN A 261 53.55 16.89 19.93
C GLN A 261 52.67 16.46 18.72
N GLN A 262 51.64 15.57 18.77
CA GLN A 262 50.80 14.96 19.81
C GLN A 262 49.77 13.99 19.15
N ARG A 263 49.00 13.26 19.98
CA ARG A 263 47.68 12.56 19.80
C ARG A 263 47.78 11.03 19.59
N SER A 264 47.22 10.12 20.41
CA SER A 264 45.99 9.98 21.24
C SER A 264 44.70 9.63 20.48
N GLY A 265 44.11 8.46 20.79
CA GLY A 265 42.73 8.02 20.46
C GLY A 265 42.63 6.49 20.37
N ILE A 266 42.31 5.77 21.46
CA ILE A 266 40.96 5.34 21.92
C ILE A 266 40.37 4.19 21.08
N ARG A 267 40.26 3.03 21.73
CA ARG A 267 39.69 1.76 21.26
C ARG A 267 38.26 1.68 21.80
N GLN A 268 37.26 1.49 20.95
CA GLN A 268 35.89 1.18 21.37
C GLN A 268 35.39 -0.11 20.73
N THR A 269 34.76 -0.90 21.59
CA THR A 269 34.19 -2.23 21.45
C THR A 269 32.91 -2.23 20.60
N ARG A 270 32.81 -3.18 19.66
CA ARG A 270 31.59 -3.50 18.91
C ARG A 270 30.79 -4.55 19.68
N ARG A 271 29.51 -4.27 19.92
CA ARG A 271 28.51 -5.16 20.52
C ARG A 271 27.55 -5.51 19.37
N GLU A 272 27.35 -6.79 19.13
CA GLU A 272 26.41 -7.31 18.14
C GLU A 272 25.06 -7.51 18.82
N GLU A 273 23.99 -7.01 18.20
CA GLU A 273 22.60 -7.28 18.57
C GLU A 273 22.04 -8.23 17.50
N GLU A 274 21.50 -9.36 17.96
CA GLU A 274 20.78 -10.36 17.16
C GLU A 274 19.34 -9.86 16.98
N GLU A 275 18.85 -9.77 15.73
CA GLU A 275 17.42 -9.57 15.44
C GLU A 275 16.78 -10.94 15.16
N GLU A 276 15.82 -11.30 16.01
CA GLU A 276 14.90 -12.42 15.81
C GLU A 276 13.84 -12.03 14.76
N ASP A 277 13.83 -12.74 13.62
CA ASP A 277 12.77 -12.66 12.60
C ASP A 277 11.55 -13.47 13.11
N ASP A 278 10.50 -12.78 13.57
CA ASP A 278 9.17 -13.37 13.77
C ASP A 278 8.45 -13.45 12.41
N GLU A 279 8.50 -14.63 11.79
CA GLU A 279 7.60 -15.00 10.69
C GLU A 279 6.24 -15.44 11.27
N GLU A 280 5.25 -14.56 11.31
CA GLU A 280 3.84 -14.96 11.46
C GLU A 280 2.93 -14.35 10.39
N ASP A 281 2.03 -15.22 9.92
CA ASP A 281 0.83 -15.03 9.10
C ASP A 281 0.97 -15.08 7.57
N GLU A 282 1.19 -16.30 7.06
CA GLU A 282 0.59 -16.76 5.80
C GLU A 282 -0.90 -17.06 6.01
N ASP A 283 -1.74 -16.11 5.60
CA ASP A 283 -3.19 -16.29 5.46
C ASP A 283 -3.45 -17.18 4.24
N HIS A 284 -3.58 -18.49 4.48
CA HIS A 284 -4.09 -19.47 3.52
C HIS A 284 -5.58 -19.20 3.28
N SER A 285 -5.90 -18.38 2.28
CA SER A 285 -7.21 -18.45 1.64
C SER A 285 -7.19 -19.63 0.67
N GLU A 286 -7.79 -20.74 1.07
CA GLU A 286 -8.10 -21.87 0.19
C GLU A 286 -8.91 -21.36 -1.01
N GLU A 287 -8.38 -21.58 -2.21
CA GLU A 287 -9.10 -21.45 -3.47
C GLU A 287 -10.12 -22.61 -3.53
N ASP A 288 -11.41 -22.30 -3.43
CA ASP A 288 -12.49 -23.21 -3.82
C ASP A 288 -12.38 -23.41 -5.35
N ASP A 289 -11.77 -24.51 -5.74
CA ASP A 289 -11.68 -24.98 -7.13
C ASP A 289 -13.07 -25.46 -7.59
N ASP A 290 -13.54 -24.85 -8.67
CA ASP A 290 -14.70 -25.29 -9.45
C ASP A 290 -14.45 -26.69 -10.02
N ASP A 291 -15.18 -27.71 -9.54
CA ASP A 291 -15.26 -29.00 -10.25
C ASP A 291 -16.62 -29.16 -10.94
N TYR A 292 -16.56 -29.10 -12.27
CA TYR A 292 -17.62 -29.43 -13.20
C TYR A 292 -17.72 -30.95 -13.31
N GLU A 293 -18.79 -31.57 -12.78
CA GLU A 293 -19.21 -32.90 -13.26
C GLU A 293 -20.59 -32.87 -13.91
N GLU A 294 -20.53 -32.96 -15.23
CA GLU A 294 -21.51 -33.34 -16.22
C GLU A 294 -22.26 -34.63 -15.81
N ASN A 295 -23.56 -34.53 -15.50
CA ASN A 295 -24.42 -35.69 -15.36
C ASN A 295 -25.24 -35.89 -16.64
N ASP A 296 -24.62 -36.54 -17.61
CA ASP A 296 -25.34 -37.35 -18.59
C ASP A 296 -25.72 -38.69 -17.94
N ARG A 297 -26.99 -38.83 -17.59
CA ARG A 297 -27.63 -40.15 -17.45
C ARG A 297 -29.03 -40.12 -18.03
N ASP A 298 -29.09 -40.30 -19.34
CA ASP A 298 -30.19 -40.98 -19.99
C ASP A 298 -30.25 -42.43 -19.47
N ASN A 299 -31.38 -42.81 -18.89
CA ASN A 299 -31.83 -44.21 -18.93
C ASN A 299 -33.35 -44.28 -18.77
N ASN A 300 -34.00 -44.62 -19.88
CA ASN A 300 -35.19 -45.47 -20.04
C ASN A 300 -36.41 -45.24 -19.14
#